data_AF-A0A974CE29-F1
#
_entry.id   AF-A0A974CE29-F1
#
_cell.length_a   1.000
_cell.length_b   1.000
_cell.length_c   1.000
_cell.angle_alpha   90.00
_cell.angle_beta   90.00
_cell.angle_gamma   90.00
#
_symmetry.space_group_name_H-M   'P 1'
#
loop_
_entity.id
_entity.type
_entity.pdbx_description
1 polymer ?
#
loop_
_entity_poly.entity_id
_entity_poly.type
_entity_poly.pdbx_seq_one_letter_code
_entity_poly.pdbx_strand_id
1 'polypeptide(L)'
;YFICLSKFVVYPLVCLCGLIYVGETRLQIKTHISQHRATISRSNTKLPVSKHFVEKGHSDSELKFMVLEEVRTHMGGGDHELLLRKREAWWIHQLNTLAPNRLNKDYDLYVFL
;
A
#
# COMPACT_ATOMS: atom_id res chain seq x y z
N TYR A 1 -15.13 -5.89 9.11
CA TYR A 1 -14.23 -6.98 9.53
C TYR A 1 -13.43 -7.40 8.32
N PHE A 2 -12.10 -7.34 8.39
CA PHE A 2 -11.19 -7.73 7.31
C PHE A 2 -10.35 -8.92 7.77
N ILE A 3 -10.06 -9.85 6.85
CA ILE A 3 -9.24 -11.03 7.15
C ILE A 3 -8.00 -11.05 6.27
N CYS A 4 -6.99 -11.83 6.67
CA CYS A 4 -5.75 -12.04 5.91
C CYS A 4 -5.96 -12.53 4.47
N LEU A 5 -7.17 -13.00 4.14
CA LEU A 5 -7.56 -13.51 2.83
C LEU A 5 -8.28 -12.47 1.94
N SER A 6 -8.58 -11.27 2.45
CA SER A 6 -9.20 -10.20 1.67
C SER A 6 -8.35 -9.84 0.44
N LYS A 7 -9.03 -9.56 -0.68
CA LYS A 7 -8.48 -9.16 -1.98
C LYS A 7 -9.10 -7.83 -2.41
N PHE A 8 -8.50 -7.16 -3.39
CA PHE A 8 -8.94 -5.84 -3.88
C PHE A 8 -9.01 -4.83 -2.73
N VAL A 9 -7.91 -4.74 -1.98
CA VAL A 9 -7.83 -3.92 -0.80
C VAL A 9 -6.90 -2.74 -0.99
N VAL A 10 -7.25 -1.62 -0.36
CA VAL A 10 -6.33 -0.52 -0.08
C VAL A 10 -5.83 -0.69 1.34
N TYR A 11 -4.52 -0.57 1.54
CA TYR A 11 -3.88 -0.83 2.82
C TYR A 11 -2.72 0.15 3.06
N PRO A 12 -2.44 0.53 4.33
CA PRO A 12 -1.26 1.26 4.67
C PRO A 12 -0.15 0.31 5.16
N LEU A 13 1.09 0.69 4.89
CA LEU A 13 2.27 0.19 5.59
C LEU A 13 2.77 1.30 6.50
N VAL A 14 2.96 0.97 7.77
CA VAL A 14 3.39 1.92 8.79
C VAL A 14 4.74 1.49 9.31
N CYS A 15 5.68 2.42 9.25
CA CYS A 15 7.00 2.28 9.84
C CYS A 15 7.02 2.81 11.28
N LEU A 16 7.93 2.31 12.12
CA LEU A 16 8.14 2.83 13.48
C LEU A 16 8.56 4.31 13.51
N CYS A 17 9.11 4.85 12.41
CA CYS A 17 9.33 6.30 12.25
C CYS A 17 8.04 7.13 12.22
N GLY A 18 6.86 6.49 12.13
CA GLY A 18 5.58 7.17 11.89
C GLY A 18 5.32 7.52 10.42
N LEU A 19 6.19 7.09 9.50
CA LEU A 19 5.97 7.26 8.07
C LEU A 19 5.02 6.18 7.53
N ILE A 20 4.14 6.61 6.63
CA ILE A 20 3.08 5.78 6.05
C ILE A 20 3.28 5.70 4.54
N TYR A 21 3.10 4.49 4.00
CA TYR A 21 2.92 4.19 2.58
C TYR A 21 1.51 3.65 2.38
N VAL A 22 0.78 4.09 1.36
CA VAL A 22 -0.50 3.51 0.97
C VAL A 22 -0.34 2.75 -0.34
N GLY A 23 -0.90 1.55 -0.41
CA GLY A 23 -0.89 0.74 -1.63
C GLY A 23 -2.22 0.04 -1.88
N GLU A 24 -2.45 -0.35 -3.13
CA GLU A 24 -3.49 -1.32 -3.51
C GLU A 24 -2.94 -2.75 -3.66
N THR A 25 -3.81 -3.74 -3.48
CA THR A 25 -3.55 -5.08 -4.00
C THR A 25 -4.80 -5.83 -4.43
N ARG A 26 -4.69 -6.55 -5.55
CA ARG A 26 -5.68 -7.55 -6.02
C ARG A 26 -5.40 -8.94 -5.47
N LEU A 27 -4.19 -9.17 -4.96
CA LEU A 27 -3.82 -10.41 -4.31
C LEU A 27 -4.46 -10.48 -2.92
N GLN A 28 -4.34 -11.64 -2.27
CA GLN A 28 -4.66 -11.72 -0.85
C GLN A 28 -3.69 -10.81 -0.08
N ILE A 29 -4.20 -10.00 0.84
CA ILE A 29 -3.37 -9.05 1.60
C ILE A 29 -2.19 -9.74 2.28
N LYS A 30 -2.37 -10.94 2.84
CA LYS A 30 -1.25 -11.70 3.45
C LYS A 30 -0.10 -11.97 2.48
N THR A 31 -0.42 -12.29 1.22
CA THR A 31 0.57 -12.61 0.20
C THR A 31 1.33 -11.36 -0.18
N HIS A 32 0.62 -10.24 -0.35
CA HIS A 32 1.23 -8.98 -0.71
C HIS A 32 2.13 -8.41 0.40
N ILE A 33 1.71 -8.51 1.67
CA ILE A 33 2.54 -8.12 2.82
C ILE A 33 3.79 -8.99 2.92
N SER A 34 3.69 -10.30 2.66
CA SER A 34 4.85 -11.19 2.62
C SER A 34 5.85 -10.77 1.54
N GLN A 35 5.37 -10.35 0.36
CA GLN A 35 6.24 -9.80 -0.69
C GLN A 35 6.95 -8.52 -0.25
N HIS A 36 6.25 -7.58 0.39
CA HIS A 36 6.89 -6.38 0.97
C HIS A 36 7.99 -6.75 1.96
N ARG A 37 7.71 -7.66 2.90
CA ARG A 37 8.72 -8.15 3.86
C ARG A 37 9.92 -8.80 3.18
N ALA A 38 9.70 -9.61 2.15
CA ALA A 38 10.78 -10.22 1.37
C ALA A 38 11.64 -9.18 0.64
N THR A 39 11.06 -8.07 0.17
CA THR A 39 11.84 -6.99 -0.46
C THR A 39 12.68 -6.21 0.55
N ILE A 40 12.22 -6.07 1.80
CA ILE A 40 12.97 -5.46 2.90
C ILE A 40 14.12 -6.40 3.32
N SER A 41 13.83 -7.68 3.57
CA SER A 41 14.83 -8.64 4.04
C SER A 41 15.94 -8.92 3.01
N ARG A 42 15.65 -8.74 1.71
CA ARG A 42 16.63 -8.81 0.62
C ARG A 42 17.31 -7.47 0.30
N SER A 43 17.06 -6.43 1.10
CA SER A 43 17.61 -5.08 0.91
C SER A 43 17.40 -4.50 -0.49
N ASN A 44 16.22 -4.73 -1.10
CA ASN A 44 15.92 -4.23 -2.44
C ASN A 44 15.54 -2.74 -2.42
N THR A 45 16.55 -1.88 -2.56
CA THR A 45 16.41 -0.41 -2.52
C THR A 45 15.74 0.23 -3.73
N LYS A 46 15.25 -0.56 -4.71
CA LYS A 46 14.49 -0.03 -5.85
C LYS A 46 13.08 0.42 -5.45
N LEU A 47 12.49 -0.21 -4.43
CA LEU A 47 11.15 0.09 -3.94
C LEU A 47 11.19 1.09 -2.78
N PRO A 48 10.25 2.06 -2.71
CA PRO A 48 10.30 3.14 -1.71
C PRO A 48 10.29 2.63 -0.27
N VAL A 49 9.45 1.64 0.03
CA VAL A 49 9.33 1.06 1.38
C VAL A 49 10.61 0.33 1.77
N SER A 50 11.11 -0.58 0.93
CA SER A 50 12.36 -1.31 1.22
C SER A 50 13.57 -0.37 1.31
N LYS A 51 13.68 0.61 0.40
CA LYS A 51 14.71 1.66 0.46
C LYS A 51 14.71 2.37 1.82
N HIS A 52 13.54 2.84 2.27
CA HIS A 52 13.41 3.50 3.57
C HIS A 52 13.85 2.60 4.73
N PHE A 53 13.42 1.34 4.75
CA PHE A 53 13.78 0.41 5.82
C PHE A 53 15.28 0.13 5.86
N VAL A 54 15.90 -0.07 4.69
CA VAL A 54 17.36 -0.25 4.58
C VAL A 54 18.10 1.00 5.05
N GLU A 55 17.70 2.19 4.61
CA GLU A 55 18.36 3.47 4.98
C GLU A 55 18.23 3.81 6.46
N LYS A 56 17.14 3.38 7.12
CA LYS A 56 16.91 3.58 8.55
C LYS A 56 17.40 2.42 9.42
N GLY A 57 17.90 1.33 8.83
CA GLY A 57 18.31 0.14 9.57
C GLY A 57 17.14 -0.59 10.23
N HIS A 58 15.94 -0.47 9.67
CA HIS A 58 14.75 -1.18 10.13
C HIS A 58 14.62 -2.55 9.46
N SER A 59 14.06 -3.50 10.20
CA SER A 59 13.77 -4.86 9.77
C SER A 59 12.34 -5.04 9.25
N ASP A 60 12.10 -6.10 8.48
CA ASP A 60 10.77 -6.44 7.98
C ASP A 60 9.76 -6.77 9.09
N SER A 61 10.26 -7.21 10.26
CA SER A 61 9.46 -7.50 11.45
C SER A 61 8.80 -6.24 12.04
N GLU A 62 9.38 -5.06 11.81
CA GLU A 62 8.89 -3.77 12.30
C GLU A 62 7.82 -3.16 11.37
N LEU A 63 7.58 -3.79 10.21
CA LEU A 63 6.55 -3.38 9.26
C LEU A 63 5.15 -3.73 9.81
N LYS A 64 4.37 -2.70 10.10
CA LYS A 64 2.96 -2.81 10.49
C LYS A 64 2.06 -2.54 9.30
N PHE A 65 0.90 -3.20 9.27
CA PHE A 65 -0.11 -2.98 8.25
C PHE A 65 -1.52 -3.17 8.83
N MET A 66 -2.51 -2.66 8.12
CA MET A 66 -3.93 -2.95 8.34
C MET A 66 -4.67 -2.88 6.99
N VAL A 67 -5.95 -3.21 6.94
CA VAL A 67 -6.77 -2.95 5.76
C VAL A 67 -7.56 -1.67 5.99
N LEU A 68 -7.44 -0.70 5.08
CA LEU A 68 -8.26 0.53 5.10
C LEU A 68 -9.62 0.26 4.46
N GLU A 69 -9.60 -0.37 3.29
CA GLU A 69 -10.79 -0.57 2.48
C GLU A 69 -10.68 -1.85 1.67
N GLU A 70 -11.76 -2.63 1.64
CA GLU A 70 -11.95 -3.71 0.67
C GLU A 70 -12.89 -3.17 -0.41
N VAL A 71 -12.35 -2.90 -1.59
CA VAL A 71 -13.10 -2.32 -2.70
C VAL A 71 -13.96 -3.41 -3.30
N ARG A 72 -15.28 -3.27 -3.16
CA ARG A 72 -16.26 -4.20 -3.72
C ARG A 72 -16.91 -3.59 -4.95
N THR A 73 -17.13 -4.39 -5.98
CA THR A 73 -18.02 -3.99 -7.07
C THR A 73 -19.46 -4.21 -6.63
N HIS A 74 -20.29 -3.18 -6.76
CA HIS A 74 -21.73 -3.42 -6.84
C HIS A 74 -22.05 -4.06 -8.19
N MET A 75 -23.14 -4.84 -8.25
CA MET A 75 -23.56 -5.79 -9.30
C MET A 75 -23.81 -5.20 -10.71
N GLY A 76 -22.94 -4.31 -11.22
CA GLY A 76 -23.19 -3.49 -12.42
C GLY A 76 -22.02 -3.33 -13.39
N GLY A 77 -20.98 -4.17 -13.33
CA GLY A 77 -20.02 -4.31 -14.44
C GLY A 77 -19.06 -3.13 -14.68
N GLY A 78 -18.73 -2.34 -13.66
CA GLY A 78 -17.67 -1.32 -13.75
C GLY A 78 -16.26 -1.92 -13.67
N ASP A 79 -15.26 -1.19 -14.17
CA ASP A 79 -13.85 -1.57 -14.05
C ASP A 79 -13.40 -1.53 -12.58
N HIS A 80 -13.32 -2.71 -11.98
CA HIS A 80 -12.95 -2.90 -10.57
C HIS A 80 -11.53 -2.46 -10.27
N GLU A 81 -10.62 -2.64 -11.23
CA GLU A 81 -9.23 -2.23 -11.10
C GLU A 81 -9.10 -0.71 -11.15
N LEU A 82 -9.84 -0.05 -12.04
CA LEU A 82 -9.90 1.40 -12.05
C LEU A 82 -10.47 1.94 -10.74
N LEU A 83 -11.54 1.33 -10.21
CA LEU A 83 -12.10 1.73 -8.92
C LEU A 83 -11.06 1.55 -7.80
N LEU A 84 -10.34 0.43 -7.78
CA LEU A 84 -9.31 0.17 -6.78
C LEU A 84 -8.19 1.23 -6.82
N ARG A 85 -7.70 1.58 -8.01
CA ARG A 85 -6.70 2.66 -8.20
C ARG A 85 -7.23 4.04 -7.79
N LYS A 86 -8.49 4.36 -8.09
CA LYS A 86 -9.14 5.60 -7.63
C LYS A 86 -9.19 5.66 -6.10
N ARG A 87 -9.49 4.54 -5.43
CA ARG A 87 -9.54 4.47 -3.96
C ARG A 87 -8.15 4.58 -3.35
N GLU A 88 -7.13 3.95 -3.94
CA GLU A 88 -5.73 4.14 -3.53
C GLU A 88 -5.31 5.60 -3.59
N ALA A 89 -5.52 6.27 -4.74
CA ALA A 89 -5.20 7.68 -4.91
C ALA A 89 -5.94 8.57 -3.90
N TRP A 90 -7.23 8.30 -3.65
CA TRP A 90 -8.01 8.99 -2.63
C TRP A 90 -7.39 8.82 -1.24
N TRP A 91 -7.00 7.60 -0.84
CA TRP A 91 -6.36 7.35 0.46
C TRP A 91 -4.98 7.97 0.59
N ILE A 92 -4.17 7.98 -0.47
CA ILE A 92 -2.86 8.67 -0.50
C ILE A 92 -3.06 10.17 -0.22
N HIS A 93 -4.07 10.78 -0.84
CA HIS A 93 -4.42 12.16 -0.60
C HIS A 93 -4.94 12.39 0.83
N GLN A 94 -5.90 11.60 1.29
CA GLN A 94 -6.50 11.75 2.62
C GLN A 94 -5.50 11.56 3.77
N LEU A 95 -4.57 10.62 3.64
CA LEU A 95 -3.56 10.34 4.67
C LEU A 95 -2.27 11.16 4.48
N ASN A 96 -2.21 12.00 3.44
CA ASN A 96 -1.07 12.82 3.07
C ASN A 96 0.24 12.02 3.12
N THR A 97 0.35 11.00 2.27
CA THR A 97 1.47 10.04 2.27
C THR A 97 2.49 10.26 1.15
N LEU A 98 2.41 11.40 0.45
CA LEU A 98 3.35 11.78 -0.61
C LEU A 98 4.70 12.28 -0.08
N ALA A 99 5.78 11.87 -0.76
CA ALA A 99 7.13 12.39 -0.60
C ALA A 99 7.16 13.93 -0.77
N PRO A 100 8.11 14.66 -0.14
CA PRO A 100 9.38 14.18 0.42
C PRO A 100 9.33 13.67 1.87
N ASN A 101 8.30 13.99 2.64
CA ASN A 101 8.27 13.68 4.08
C ASN A 101 7.50 12.38 4.41
N ARG A 102 7.26 11.53 3.39
CA ARG A 102 6.45 10.30 3.44
C ARG A 102 6.96 9.29 2.39
N LEU A 103 6.27 8.14 2.25
CA LEU A 103 6.79 7.00 1.49
C LEU A 103 6.20 6.81 0.08
N ASN A 104 5.02 7.36 -0.25
CA ASN A 104 4.53 7.31 -1.65
C ASN A 104 5.31 8.30 -2.51
N LYS A 105 5.87 7.85 -3.63
CA LYS A 105 6.59 8.73 -4.56
C LYS A 105 5.64 9.60 -5.38
N ASP A 106 4.59 8.97 -5.89
CA ASP A 106 3.54 9.54 -6.71
C ASP A 106 2.26 8.71 -6.55
N TYR A 107 1.19 9.15 -7.20
CA TYR A 107 0.02 8.34 -7.51
C TYR A 107 -0.53 8.78 -8.85
N ASP A 108 -1.22 7.87 -9.54
CA ASP A 108 -1.76 8.15 -10.86
C ASP A 108 -3.02 9.04 -10.76
N LEU A 109 -2.92 10.30 -11.16
CA LEU A 109 -4.04 11.23 -11.25
C LEU A 109 -4.90 11.02 -12.51
N TYR A 110 -4.37 10.36 -13.55
CA TYR A 110 -5.11 10.09 -14.79
C TYR A 110 -6.29 9.16 -14.55
N VAL A 111 -6.31 8.44 -13.44
CA VAL A 111 -7.47 7.63 -13.05
C VAL A 111 -8.75 8.46 -12.88
N PHE A 112 -8.66 9.79 -12.70
CA PHE A 112 -9.81 10.69 -12.53
C PHE A 112 -10.19 11.49 -13.79
N LEU A 113 -9.44 11.34 -14.89
CA LEU A 113 -9.73 11.94 -16.19
C LEU A 113 -10.54 10.96 -17.07
#